data_AF-A0A646IJX8-F1
#
_entry.id   AF-A0A646IJX8-F1
#
_cell.length_a   1.000
_cell.length_b   1.000
_cell.length_c   1.000
_cell.angle_alpha   90.00
_cell.angle_beta   90.00
_cell.angle_gamma   90.00
#
_symmetry.space_group_name_H-M   'P 1'
#
loop_
_entity.id
_entity.type
_entity.pdbx_description
1 polymer ?
#
loop_
_entity_poly.entity_id
_entity_poly.type
_entity_poly.pdbx_seq_one_letter_code
_entity_poly.pdbx_strand_id
1 'polypeptide(L)'
;MSSDLSARLDRFLGRLEQWLPPELTEADWNEAVAFRWRKRQSLFGNIGYLAPIRQLPPIHLSDLHNIERQKDAIVANTRQFVRKLPANNVLLTGARGTG
;
A
#
# COMPACT_ATOMS: atom_id res chain seq x y z
N MET A 1 -9.41 31.32 31.61
CA MET A 1 -8.11 30.62 31.75
C MET A 1 -8.07 29.27 31.02
N SER A 2 -9.15 28.48 30.98
CA SER A 2 -9.19 27.21 30.23
C SER A 2 -9.01 27.37 28.70
N SER A 3 -9.58 28.42 28.10
CA SER A 3 -9.54 28.65 26.65
C SER A 3 -8.14 28.93 26.08
N ASP A 4 -7.24 29.56 26.86
CA ASP A 4 -5.86 29.82 26.42
C ASP A 4 -5.02 28.52 26.36
N LEU A 5 -5.27 27.59 27.29
CA LEU A 5 -4.61 26.29 27.28
C LEU A 5 -5.05 25.44 26.09
N SER A 6 -6.35 25.38 25.80
CA SER A 6 -6.87 24.68 24.62
C SER A 6 -6.26 25.24 23.33
N ALA A 7 -6.23 26.57 23.16
CA ALA A 7 -5.65 27.19 21.97
C ALA A 7 -4.13 26.93 21.82
N ARG A 8 -3.40 26.80 22.93
CA ARG A 8 -1.98 26.43 22.91
C ARG A 8 -1.78 24.95 22.56
N LEU A 9 -2.63 24.07 23.10
CA LEU A 9 -2.62 22.64 22.77
C LEU A 9 -2.94 22.41 21.29
N ASP A 10 -3.94 23.07 20.73
CA ASP A 10 -4.30 22.94 19.30
C ASP A 10 -3.13 23.37 18.40
N ARG A 11 -2.45 24.47 18.74
CA ARG A 11 -1.24 24.91 18.01
C ARG A 11 -0.09 23.92 18.13
N PHE A 12 0.06 23.27 19.27
CA PHE A 12 1.09 22.25 19.47
C PHE A 12 0.77 20.97 18.69
N LEU A 13 -0.48 20.51 18.75
CA LEU A 13 -0.95 19.34 18.01
C LEU A 13 -0.79 19.55 16.49
N GLY A 14 -1.19 20.70 15.96
CA GLY A 14 -1.02 21.00 14.54
C GLY A 14 0.45 21.02 14.07
N ARG A 15 1.41 21.32 14.95
CA ARG A 15 2.85 21.20 14.63
C ARG A 15 3.32 19.75 14.66
N LEU A 16 2.78 18.92 15.55
CA LEU A 16 3.10 17.49 15.62
C LEU A 16 2.56 16.73 14.41
N GLU A 17 1.34 17.06 13.96
CA GLU A 17 0.70 16.44 12.78
C GLU A 17 1.55 16.53 11.51
N GLN A 18 2.36 17.58 11.34
CA GLN A 18 3.28 17.74 10.18
C GLN A 18 4.34 16.63 10.09
N TRP A 19 4.64 15.98 11.22
CA TRP A 19 5.58 14.87 11.31
C TRP A 19 4.92 13.51 11.11
N LEU A 20 3.59 13.44 11.12
CA LEU A 20 2.88 12.22 10.79
C LEU A 20 2.80 12.05 9.26
N PRO A 21 2.70 10.80 8.76
CA PRO A 21 2.35 10.56 7.38
C PRO A 21 0.94 11.11 7.07
N PRO A 22 0.68 11.53 5.81
CA PRO A 22 -0.66 11.92 5.42
C PRO A 22 -1.61 10.72 5.57
N GLU A 23 -2.80 10.98 6.11
CA GLU A 23 -3.87 10.00 6.13
C GLU A 23 -4.42 9.79 4.72
N LEU A 24 -4.87 8.57 4.44
CA LEU A 24 -5.54 8.27 3.18
C LEU A 24 -6.95 8.85 3.22
N THR A 25 -7.29 9.63 2.20
CA THR A 25 -8.64 10.18 2.04
C THR A 25 -9.57 9.17 1.37
N GLU A 26 -10.88 9.36 1.47
CA GLU A 26 -11.86 8.58 0.72
C GLU A 26 -11.63 8.65 -0.80
N ALA A 27 -11.18 9.80 -1.30
CA ALA A 27 -10.78 9.97 -2.70
C ALA A 27 -9.58 9.06 -3.06
N ASP A 28 -8.57 8.94 -2.20
CA ASP A 28 -7.43 8.05 -2.46
C ASP A 28 -7.86 6.57 -2.56
N TRP A 29 -8.84 6.15 -1.76
CA TRP A 29 -9.40 4.80 -1.84
C TRP A 29 -10.20 4.54 -3.12
N ASN A 30 -10.85 5.58 -3.66
CA ASN A 30 -11.64 5.48 -4.88
C ASN A 30 -10.81 5.63 -6.15
N GLU A 31 -9.72 6.40 -6.12
CA GLU A 31 -8.86 6.69 -7.28
C GLU A 31 -7.75 5.66 -7.50
N ALA A 32 -7.37 4.89 -6.47
CA ALA A 32 -6.29 3.91 -6.55
C ALA A 32 -6.76 2.49 -6.25
N VAL A 33 -6.39 1.56 -7.14
CA VAL A 33 -6.64 0.11 -6.96
C VAL A 33 -5.47 -0.62 -6.29
N ALA A 34 -4.35 0.07 -6.07
CA ALA A 34 -3.16 -0.50 -5.45
C ALA A 34 -2.48 0.51 -4.52
N PHE A 35 -1.90 -0.01 -3.44
CA PHE A 35 -1.23 0.78 -2.42
C PHE A 35 0.14 0.18 -2.12
N ARG A 36 1.12 1.06 -1.88
CA ARG A 36 2.48 0.66 -1.48
C ARG A 36 2.73 1.10 -0.05
N TRP A 37 3.24 0.18 0.76
CA TRP A 37 3.77 0.51 2.08
C TRP A 37 5.06 1.33 1.95
N ARG A 38 5.10 2.49 2.58
CA ARG A 38 6.29 3.35 2.69
C ARG A 38 6.61 3.59 4.15
N LYS A 39 7.87 3.89 4.42
CA LYS A 39 8.34 4.34 5.74
C LYS A 39 8.80 5.79 5.63
N ARG A 40 8.44 6.60 6.62
CA ARG A 40 8.91 7.98 6.77
C ARG A 40 9.55 8.12 8.14
N GLN A 41 10.70 8.79 8.18
CA GLN A 41 11.32 9.18 9.43
C GLN A 41 10.51 10.32 10.06
N SER A 42 10.17 10.18 11.33
CA SER A 42 9.40 11.13 12.13
C SER A 42 10.04 11.31 13.50
N LEU A 43 9.53 12.26 14.30
CA LEU A 43 9.95 12.49 15.69
C LEU A 43 9.76 11.24 16.56
N PHE A 44 8.82 10.37 16.21
CA PHE A 44 8.52 9.13 16.93
C PHE A 44 9.21 7.89 16.31
N GLY A 45 10.22 8.09 15.46
CA GLY A 45 10.93 7.03 14.75
C GLY A 45 10.39 6.78 13.33
N ASN A 46 10.52 5.56 12.84
CA ASN A 46 10.06 5.19 11.49
C ASN A 46 8.58 4.84 11.51
N ILE A 47 7.74 5.71 10.96
CA ILE A 47 6.31 5.48 10.83
C ILE A 47 6.04 4.92 9.43
N GLY A 48 5.34 3.79 9.38
CA GLY A 48 4.90 3.19 8.14
C GLY A 48 3.51 3.69 7.74
N TYR A 49 3.28 3.87 6.45
CA TYR A 49 2.01 4.32 5.91
C TYR A 49 1.77 3.73 4.52
N LEU A 50 0.50 3.66 4.14
CA LEU A 50 0.09 3.28 2.79
C LEU A 50 0.08 4.53 1.90
N ALA A 51 0.70 4.41 0.73
CA ALA A 51 0.65 5.43 -0.31
C ALA A 51 -0.07 4.88 -1.54
N PRO A 52 -1.04 5.61 -2.12
CA PRO A 52 -1.74 5.16 -3.31
C PRO A 52 -0.78 5.12 -4.50
N ILE A 53 -0.93 4.09 -5.35
CA ILE A 53 -0.21 3.98 -6.62
C ILE A 53 -1.13 4.55 -7.70
N ARG A 54 -1.03 5.87 -7.94
CA ARG A 54 -1.85 6.57 -8.94
C ARG A 54 -1.52 6.19 -10.39
N GLN A 55 -0.27 5.79 -10.63
CA GLN A 55 0.19 5.28 -11.92
C GLN A 55 0.75 3.88 -11.71
N LEU A 56 -0.01 2.88 -12.13
CA LEU A 56 0.44 1.50 -12.10
C LEU A 56 1.59 1.30 -13.10
N PRO A 57 2.60 0.48 -12.75
CA PRO A 57 3.59 0.04 -13.73
C PRO A 57 2.88 -0.59 -14.93
N PRO A 58 3.26 -0.27 -16.18
CA PRO A 58 2.62 -0.80 -17.38
C PRO A 58 3.02 -2.25 -17.69
N ILE A 59 3.39 -3.03 -16.67
CA ILE A 59 3.85 -4.41 -16.83
C ILE A 59 2.62 -5.30 -17.00
N HIS A 60 2.56 -5.99 -18.13
CA HIS A 60 1.56 -7.00 -18.42
C HIS A 60 2.09 -8.40 -18.12
N LEU A 61 1.17 -9.33 -17.88
CA LEU A 61 1.51 -10.74 -17.65
C LEU A 61 2.28 -11.35 -18.84
N SER A 62 2.04 -10.86 -20.05
CA SER A 62 2.77 -11.23 -21.28
C SER A 62 4.25 -10.86 -21.25
N ASP A 63 4.60 -9.80 -20.52
CA ASP A 63 5.97 -9.26 -20.48
C ASP A 63 6.87 -10.07 -19.53
N LEU A 64 6.27 -10.98 -18.77
CA LEU A 64 6.97 -11.93 -17.91
C LEU A 64 7.34 -13.18 -18.72
N HIS A 65 8.63 -13.36 -18.98
CA HIS A 65 9.17 -14.46 -19.77
C HIS A 65 9.86 -15.52 -18.89
N ASN A 66 9.91 -16.76 -19.38
CA ASN A 66 10.61 -17.91 -18.77
C ASN A 66 10.00 -18.39 -17.43
N ILE A 67 8.73 -18.04 -17.16
CA ILE A 67 8.01 -18.41 -15.93
C ILE A 67 6.57 -18.89 -16.23
N GLU A 68 6.35 -19.45 -17.42
CA GLU A 68 5.03 -19.82 -17.94
C GLU A 68 4.29 -20.77 -16.99
N ARG A 69 4.99 -21.77 -16.45
CA ARG A 69 4.40 -22.72 -15.49
C ARG A 69 3.85 -22.01 -14.24
N GLN A 70 4.59 -21.05 -13.70
CA GLN A 70 4.18 -20.28 -12.52
C GLN A 70 3.03 -19.34 -12.88
N LYS A 71 3.08 -18.68 -14.04
CA LYS A 71 2.00 -17.81 -14.55
C LYS A 71 0.70 -18.58 -14.67
N ASP A 72 0.72 -19.75 -15.31
CA ASP A 72 -0.49 -20.56 -15.54
C ASP A 72 -1.09 -21.05 -14.23
N ALA A 73 -0.26 -21.49 -13.28
CA ALA A 73 -0.71 -21.92 -11.96
C ALA A 73 -1.38 -20.78 -11.19
N ILE A 74 -0.77 -19.58 -11.19
CA ILE A 74 -1.33 -18.40 -10.52
C ILE A 74 -2.64 -17.99 -11.19
N VAL A 75 -2.69 -17.90 -12.52
CA VAL A 75 -3.91 -17.52 -13.26
C VAL A 75 -5.06 -18.50 -12.98
N ALA A 76 -4.80 -19.80 -13.00
CA ALA A 76 -5.81 -20.81 -12.70
C ALA A 76 -6.33 -20.68 -11.26
N ASN A 77 -5.43 -20.51 -10.29
CA ASN A 77 -5.76 -20.33 -8.88
C ASN A 77 -6.56 -19.06 -8.62
N THR A 78 -6.13 -17.93 -9.19
CA THR A 78 -6.83 -16.64 -9.08
C THR A 78 -8.21 -16.69 -9.74
N ARG A 79 -8.36 -17.40 -10.87
CA ARG A 79 -9.68 -17.60 -11.50
C ARG A 79 -10.63 -18.39 -10.60
N GLN A 80 -10.13 -19.39 -9.87
CA GLN A 80 -10.94 -20.11 -8.87
C GLN A 80 -11.35 -19.17 -7.73
N PHE A 81 -10.39 -18.41 -7.19
CA PHE A 81 -10.65 -17.44 -6.12
C PHE A 81 -11.73 -16.41 -6.50
N VAL A 82 -11.61 -15.77 -7.68
CA VAL A 82 -12.60 -14.79 -8.18
C VAL A 82 -13.99 -15.42 -8.36
N ARG A 83 -14.05 -16.70 -8.71
CA ARG A 83 -15.30 -17.47 -8.84
C ARG A 83 -15.83 -18.02 -7.51
N LYS A 84 -15.23 -17.66 -6.38
CA LYS A 84 -15.57 -18.18 -5.03
C LYS A 84 -15.43 -19.71 -4.92
N LEU A 85 -14.55 -20.30 -5.72
CA LEU A 85 -14.18 -21.72 -5.63
C LEU A 85 -12.97 -21.87 -4.69
N PRO A 86 -12.67 -23.10 -4.22
CA PRO A 86 -11.45 -23.36 -3.45
C PRO A 86 -10.21 -22.83 -4.18
N ALA A 87 -9.36 -22.10 -3.47
CA ALA A 87 -8.12 -21.56 -4.02
C ALA A 87 -7.01 -21.65 -2.97
N ASN A 88 -5.78 -21.75 -3.42
CA ASN A 88 -4.60 -21.84 -2.57
C ASN A 88 -4.02 -20.46 -2.28
N ASN A 89 -3.38 -20.32 -1.12
CA ASN A 89 -2.51 -19.19 -0.84
C ASN A 89 -1.26 -19.26 -1.73
N VAL A 90 -0.86 -18.13 -2.30
CA VAL A 90 0.33 -18.03 -3.17
C VAL A 90 1.40 -17.24 -2.43
N LEU A 91 2.60 -17.82 -2.34
CA LEU A 91 3.80 -17.13 -1.87
C LEU A 91 4.70 -16.84 -3.07
N LEU A 92 4.95 -15.56 -3.35
CA LEU A 92 5.91 -15.13 -4.36
C LEU A 92 7.28 -14.97 -3.70
N THR A 93 8.27 -15.73 -4.15
CA THR A 93 9.66 -15.65 -3.66
C THR A 93 10.64 -15.61 -4.82
N GLY A 94 11.78 -14.96 -4.59
CA GLY A 94 12.81 -14.80 -5.60
C GLY A 94 13.99 -13.99 -5.06
N ALA A 95 15.10 -14.03 -5.81
CA ALA A 95 16.24 -13.16 -5.53
C ALA A 95 15.86 -11.69 -5.80
N ARG A 96 16.63 -10.75 -5.24
CA ARG A 96 16.39 -9.32 -5.50
C ARG A 96 16.43 -9.05 -7.01
N GLY A 97 15.36 -8.45 -7.54
CA GLY A 97 15.27 -8.04 -8.95
C GLY A 97 14.59 -9.04 -9.89
N THR A 98 14.01 -10.14 -9.38
CA THR A 98 13.26 -11.10 -10.20
C THR A 98 11.84 -10.68 -10.53
N GLY A 99 11.35 -9.59 -9.92
CA GLY A 99 9.91 -9.35 -9.81
C GLY A 99 9.27 -10.41 -8.93
#